data_AF-A0A835XCB3-F1
#
_entry.id   AF-A0A835XCB3-F1
#
_cell.length_a   1.000
_cell.length_b   1.000
_cell.length_c   1.000
_cell.angle_alpha   90.00
_cell.angle_beta   90.00
_cell.angle_gamma   90.00
#
_symmetry.space_group_name_H-M   'P 1'
#
loop_
_entity.id
_entity.type
_entity.pdbx_description
1 polymer ?
#
loop_
_entity_poly.entity_id
_entity_poly.type
_entity_poly.pdbx_seq_one_letter_code
_entity_poly.pdbx_strand_id
1 'polypeptide(L)'
;MKQTVSFTPFDLSVLVNSKIGALRDEKLEDINFAEAWLNQIFNQSLEQASHKKKSCEVCSSQPDCELHHIAGRKHDFRTLTACKQCHTELTESQKTWDARWYKYNQPENIRLAFFLLGLHDILLLKTKKTANSIYEELAKSFRQEIATLLTRDPRGQT
;
A
#
# COMPACT_ATOMS: atom_id res chain seq x y z
N MET A 1 -40.38 -9.26 48.71
CA MET A 1 -40.65 -9.31 47.26
C MET A 1 -39.35 -9.02 46.52
N LYS A 2 -38.78 -9.99 45.79
CA LYS A 2 -37.59 -9.78 44.95
C LYS A 2 -38.09 -9.42 43.55
N GLN A 3 -37.86 -8.20 43.09
CA GLN A 3 -38.12 -7.82 41.71
C GLN A 3 -37.07 -8.50 40.81
N THR A 4 -37.49 -9.49 40.05
CA THR A 4 -36.75 -10.04 38.92
C THR A 4 -36.85 -9.06 37.76
N VAL A 5 -35.75 -8.38 37.45
CA VAL A 5 -35.61 -7.55 36.24
C VAL A 5 -35.61 -8.48 35.03
N SER A 6 -36.68 -8.43 34.22
CA SER A 6 -36.77 -9.17 32.97
C SER A 6 -36.03 -8.41 31.87
N PHE A 7 -34.86 -8.90 31.46
CA PHE A 7 -34.22 -8.44 30.24
C PHE A 7 -35.01 -8.99 29.04
N THR A 8 -35.58 -8.10 28.22
CA THR A 8 -36.30 -8.52 27.01
C THR A 8 -35.30 -8.82 25.89
N PRO A 9 -35.63 -9.72 24.93
CA PRO A 9 -34.78 -10.04 23.78
C PRO A 9 -34.48 -8.87 22.83
N PHE A 10 -34.99 -7.67 23.12
CA PHE A 10 -34.95 -6.50 22.26
C PHE A 10 -33.60 -5.76 22.23
N ASP A 11 -32.61 -6.16 23.03
CA ASP A 11 -31.41 -5.35 23.21
C ASP A 11 -30.18 -5.88 22.44
N LEU A 12 -30.07 -7.20 22.29
CA LEU A 12 -28.82 -7.80 21.78
C LEU A 12 -28.66 -7.63 20.26
N SER A 13 -29.72 -7.86 19.48
CA SER A 13 -29.64 -7.72 18.02
C SER A 13 -29.38 -6.28 17.59
N VAL A 14 -30.02 -5.32 18.25
CA VAL A 14 -29.83 -3.88 18.01
C VAL A 14 -28.40 -3.47 18.35
N LEU A 15 -27.89 -3.89 19.51
CA LEU A 15 -26.51 -3.62 19.91
C LEU A 15 -25.51 -4.23 18.92
N VAL A 16 -25.65 -5.51 18.57
CA VAL A 16 -24.75 -6.19 17.63
C VAL A 16 -24.79 -5.53 16.25
N ASN A 17 -25.98 -5.23 15.72
CA ASN A 17 -26.12 -4.57 14.42
C ASN A 17 -25.52 -3.15 14.43
N SER A 18 -25.66 -2.41 15.53
CA SER A 18 -25.01 -1.10 15.69
C SER A 18 -23.48 -1.23 15.67
N LYS A 19 -22.91 -2.22 16.37
CA LYS A 19 -21.46 -2.47 16.35
C LYS A 19 -20.96 -2.93 14.97
N ILE A 20 -21.70 -3.80 14.29
CA ILE A 20 -21.39 -4.20 12.90
C ILE A 20 -21.44 -2.99 11.97
N GLY A 21 -22.42 -2.09 12.13
CA GLY A 21 -22.52 -0.85 11.37
C GLY A 21 -21.29 0.03 11.56
N ALA A 22 -20.93 0.32 12.82
CA ALA A 22 -19.76 1.13 13.14
C ALA A 22 -18.45 0.54 12.57
N LEU A 23 -18.26 -0.78 12.67
CA LEU A 23 -17.09 -1.46 12.10
C LEU A 23 -17.05 -1.37 10.57
N ARG A 24 -18.22 -1.47 9.91
CA ARG A 24 -18.32 -1.31 8.46
C ARG A 24 -17.95 0.10 8.03
N ASP A 25 -18.46 1.11 8.74
CA ASP A 25 -18.21 2.51 8.42
C ASP A 25 -16.73 2.86 8.61
N GLU A 26 -16.11 2.40 9.70
CA GLU A 26 -14.67 2.54 9.95
C GLU A 26 -13.83 1.89 8.82
N LYS A 27 -14.19 0.66 8.42
CA LYS A 27 -13.50 -0.01 7.31
C LYS A 27 -13.69 0.68 5.97
N LEU A 28 -14.87 1.22 5.71
CA LEU A 28 -15.14 1.96 4.49
C LEU A 28 -14.32 3.26 4.46
N GLU A 29 -14.19 3.94 5.59
CA GLU A 29 -13.34 5.13 5.71
C GLU A 29 -11.87 4.80 5.43
N ASP A 30 -11.33 3.74 6.03
CA ASP A 30 -9.97 3.26 5.74
C ASP A 30 -9.76 2.94 4.25
N ILE A 31 -10.73 2.29 3.59
CA ILE A 31 -10.70 1.99 2.15
C ILE A 31 -10.63 3.28 1.35
N ASN A 32 -11.51 4.25 1.65
CA ASN A 32 -11.55 5.53 0.95
C ASN A 32 -10.24 6.30 1.11
N PHE A 33 -9.62 6.28 2.30
CA PHE A 33 -8.31 6.88 2.51
C PHE A 33 -7.21 6.18 1.71
N ALA A 34 -7.20 4.85 1.69
CA ALA A 34 -6.24 4.07 0.92
C ALA A 34 -6.39 4.36 -0.58
N GLU A 35 -7.62 4.36 -1.11
CA GLU A 35 -7.92 4.67 -2.51
C GLU A 35 -7.47 6.08 -2.89
N ALA A 36 -7.85 7.10 -2.11
CA ALA A 36 -7.47 8.48 -2.38
C ALA A 36 -5.94 8.65 -2.41
N TRP A 37 -5.23 8.03 -1.46
CA TRP A 37 -3.77 8.07 -1.41
C TRP A 37 -3.13 7.34 -2.61
N LEU A 38 -3.60 6.14 -2.96
CA LEU A 38 -3.11 5.40 -4.12
C LEU A 38 -3.33 6.17 -5.42
N ASN A 39 -4.49 6.82 -5.57
CA ASN A 39 -4.79 7.66 -6.73
C ASN A 39 -3.84 8.86 -6.84
N GLN A 40 -3.36 9.43 -5.73
CA GLN A 40 -2.32 10.46 -5.76
C GLN A 40 -0.99 9.92 -6.32
N ILE A 41 -0.63 8.69 -6.00
CA ILE A 41 0.58 8.04 -6.52
C ILE A 41 0.42 7.73 -8.01
N PHE A 42 -0.71 7.13 -8.40
CA PHE A 42 -0.92 6.68 -9.78
C PHE A 42 -1.02 7.82 -10.78
N ASN A 43 -1.64 8.93 -10.37
CA ASN A 43 -1.85 10.11 -11.21
C ASN A 43 -0.80 11.20 -10.99
N GLN A 44 0.32 10.87 -10.34
CA GLN A 44 1.39 11.80 -10.06
C GLN A 44 2.03 12.29 -11.37
N SER A 45 2.17 13.61 -11.53
CA SER A 45 2.97 14.20 -12.60
C SER A 45 4.47 14.14 -12.27
N LEU A 46 5.33 14.34 -13.28
CA LEU A 46 6.79 14.43 -13.05
C LEU A 46 7.16 15.51 -12.03
N GLU A 47 6.49 16.67 -12.12
CA GLU A 47 6.67 17.76 -11.17
C GLU A 47 6.28 17.32 -9.75
N GLN A 48 5.10 16.71 -9.58
CA GLN A 48 4.64 16.23 -8.29
C GLN A 48 5.56 15.15 -7.70
N ALA A 49 6.13 14.27 -8.53
CA ALA A 49 7.09 13.25 -8.11
C ALA A 49 8.44 13.81 -7.64
N SER A 50 8.75 15.05 -8.00
CA SER A 50 9.95 15.75 -7.53
C SER A 50 9.73 16.50 -6.21
N HIS A 51 8.48 16.60 -5.75
CA HIS A 51 8.12 17.36 -4.55
C HIS A 51 8.01 16.47 -3.32
N LYS A 52 8.86 16.77 -2.34
CA LYS A 52 8.86 16.10 -1.04
C LYS A 52 7.78 16.68 -0.11
N LYS A 53 6.97 15.82 0.50
CA LYS A 53 5.99 16.17 1.53
C LYS A 53 6.66 16.43 2.88
N LYS A 54 5.93 17.02 3.83
CA LYS A 54 6.46 17.34 5.18
C LYS A 54 6.57 16.12 6.09
N SER A 55 5.79 15.08 5.83
CA SER A 55 5.72 13.86 6.64
C SER A 55 5.91 12.62 5.78
N CYS A 56 6.30 11.53 6.45
CA CYS A 56 6.39 10.22 5.85
C CYS A 56 4.99 9.73 5.43
N GLU A 57 4.83 9.36 4.17
CA GLU A 57 3.56 8.84 3.65
C GLU A 57 3.27 7.42 4.13
N VAL A 58 4.26 6.73 4.68
CA VAL A 58 4.12 5.38 5.23
C VAL A 58 3.64 5.43 6.69
N CYS A 59 4.35 6.15 7.56
CA CYS A 59 4.11 6.15 9.01
C CYS A 59 3.76 7.51 9.63
N SER A 60 3.56 8.55 8.81
CA SER A 60 3.19 9.92 9.24
C SER A 60 4.22 10.66 10.11
N SER A 61 5.42 10.10 10.33
CA SER A 61 6.48 10.74 11.13
C SER A 61 7.03 12.03 10.49
N GLN A 62 7.53 12.93 11.34
CA GLN A 62 8.25 14.17 11.00
C GLN A 62 9.47 14.32 11.95
N PRO A 63 10.51 15.12 11.64
CA PRO A 63 10.94 15.65 10.34
C PRO A 63 11.85 14.63 9.58
N ASP A 64 12.66 15.09 8.62
CA ASP A 64 13.70 14.29 7.91
C ASP A 64 13.20 13.17 6.99
N CYS A 65 12.29 13.54 6.08
CA CYS A 65 11.91 12.67 4.99
C CYS A 65 12.78 12.85 3.74
N GLU A 66 12.76 11.85 2.87
CA GLU A 66 13.43 11.77 1.57
C GLU A 66 12.43 11.23 0.53
N LEU A 67 12.72 11.45 -0.76
CA LEU A 67 11.93 10.88 -1.86
C LEU A 67 12.41 9.47 -2.17
N HIS A 68 11.50 8.50 -2.12
CA HIS A 68 11.73 7.12 -2.50
C HIS A 68 11.08 6.82 -3.85
N HIS A 69 11.85 6.36 -4.84
CA HIS A 69 11.32 5.93 -6.13
C HIS A 69 10.70 4.53 -6.01
N ILE A 70 9.41 4.42 -6.31
CA ILE A 70 8.61 3.20 -6.06
C ILE A 70 9.20 1.99 -6.79
N ALA A 71 9.44 2.11 -8.10
CA ALA A 71 10.07 1.04 -8.90
C ALA A 71 11.60 1.13 -8.95
N GLY A 72 12.20 2.14 -8.30
CA GLY A 72 13.55 2.62 -8.59
C GLY A 72 13.59 3.58 -9.78
N ARG A 73 14.44 4.62 -9.70
CA ARG A 73 14.46 5.79 -10.61
C ARG A 73 14.56 5.46 -12.11
N LYS A 74 15.21 4.36 -12.46
CA LYS A 74 15.41 3.94 -13.86
C LYS A 74 14.22 3.21 -14.47
N HIS A 75 13.26 2.78 -13.65
CA HIS A 75 12.09 2.01 -14.10
C HIS A 75 10.82 2.83 -14.08
N ASP A 76 10.67 3.74 -13.11
CA ASP A 76 9.50 4.63 -13.02
C ASP A 76 9.86 5.93 -12.29
N PHE A 77 9.25 7.04 -12.69
CA PHE A 77 9.52 8.36 -12.11
C PHE A 77 8.81 8.57 -10.78
N ARG A 78 7.71 7.86 -10.52
CA ARG A 78 6.85 8.09 -9.37
C ARG A 78 7.57 7.81 -8.05
N THR A 79 7.29 8.67 -7.08
CA THR A 79 7.93 8.66 -5.78
C THR A 79 6.90 8.80 -4.66
N LEU A 80 7.32 8.44 -3.46
CA LEU A 80 6.67 8.85 -2.22
C LEU A 80 7.69 9.44 -1.25
N THR A 81 7.20 10.23 -0.32
CA THR A 81 7.99 10.80 0.77
C THR A 81 8.09 9.81 1.93
N ALA A 82 9.29 9.39 2.29
CA ALA A 82 9.55 8.43 3.37
C ALA A 82 10.54 9.01 4.39
N CYS A 83 10.32 8.78 5.69
CA CYS A 83 11.35 9.04 6.69
C CYS A 83 12.54 8.08 6.50
N LYS A 84 13.72 8.45 7.02
CA LYS A 84 14.95 7.66 6.88
C LYS A 84 14.78 6.15 7.17
N GLN A 85 14.05 5.80 8.23
CA GLN A 85 13.80 4.40 8.57
C GLN A 85 12.98 3.69 7.50
N CYS A 86 11.84 4.26 7.11
CA CYS A 86 10.99 3.65 6.08
C CYS A 86 11.70 3.60 4.73
N HIS A 87 12.43 4.65 4.37
CA HIS A 87 13.24 4.71 3.16
C HIS A 87 14.28 3.57 3.12
N THR A 88 14.95 3.33 4.26
CA THR A 88 15.93 2.24 4.38
C THR A 88 15.27 0.87 4.24
N GLU A 89 14.18 0.61 4.97
CA GLU A 89 13.44 -0.67 4.87
C GLU A 89 13.00 -0.97 3.41
N LEU A 90 12.49 0.05 2.70
CA LEU A 90 12.11 -0.10 1.28
C LEU A 90 13.32 -0.30 0.36
N THR A 91 14.41 0.41 0.60
CA THR A 91 15.65 0.27 -0.18
C THR A 91 16.26 -1.13 -0.03
N GLU A 92 16.28 -1.67 1.18
CA GLU A 92 16.76 -3.04 1.40
C GLU A 92 15.85 -4.07 0.73
N SER A 93 14.53 -3.84 0.74
CA SER A 93 13.57 -4.71 0.04
C SER A 93 13.85 -4.74 -1.47
N GLN A 94 14.08 -3.57 -2.09
CA GLN A 94 14.41 -3.46 -3.52
C GLN A 94 15.66 -4.23 -3.94
N LYS A 95 16.65 -4.40 -3.05
CA LYS A 95 17.87 -5.19 -3.36
C LYS A 95 17.60 -6.68 -3.49
N THR A 96 16.47 -7.17 -2.99
CA THR A 96 16.09 -8.59 -3.04
C THR A 96 15.23 -8.94 -4.25
N TRP A 97 14.85 -7.94 -5.06
CA TRP A 97 14.03 -8.14 -6.25
C TRP A 97 14.78 -8.89 -7.35
N ASP A 98 14.03 -9.27 -8.39
CA ASP A 98 14.56 -9.94 -9.57
C ASP A 98 15.79 -9.21 -10.15
N ALA A 99 16.82 -9.96 -10.55
CA ALA A 99 18.09 -9.40 -11.03
C ALA A 99 17.95 -8.47 -12.25
N ARG A 100 16.87 -8.59 -13.03
CA ARG A 100 16.52 -7.64 -14.11
C ARG A 100 16.31 -6.22 -13.58
N TRP A 101 15.98 -6.05 -12.30
CA TRP A 101 15.87 -4.75 -11.65
C TRP A 101 17.18 -3.96 -11.72
N TYR A 102 18.35 -4.62 -11.75
CA TYR A 102 19.62 -3.90 -11.88
C TYR A 102 19.86 -3.31 -13.26
N LYS A 103 19.18 -3.82 -14.30
CA LYS A 103 19.40 -3.46 -15.71
C LYS A 103 18.54 -2.27 -16.14
N TYR A 104 19.02 -1.50 -17.11
CA TYR A 104 18.26 -0.43 -17.78
C TYR A 104 17.42 -0.98 -18.93
N ASN A 105 16.50 -0.15 -19.46
CA ASN A 105 15.70 -0.43 -20.66
C ASN A 105 14.96 -1.77 -20.60
N GLN A 106 14.42 -2.10 -19.42
CA GLN A 106 13.59 -3.28 -19.27
C GLN A 106 12.28 -3.13 -20.07
N PRO A 107 11.75 -4.25 -20.59
CA PRO A 107 10.44 -4.27 -21.23
C PRO A 107 9.34 -3.70 -20.31
N GLU A 108 8.27 -3.17 -20.90
CA GLU A 108 7.19 -2.50 -20.16
C GLU A 108 6.57 -3.40 -19.07
N ASN A 109 6.31 -4.68 -19.38
CA ASN A 109 5.77 -5.62 -18.40
C ASN A 109 6.68 -5.80 -17.18
N ILE A 110 8.00 -5.77 -17.38
CA ILE A 110 8.99 -5.90 -16.31
C ILE A 110 9.07 -4.62 -15.49
N ARG A 111 9.01 -3.44 -16.14
CA ARG A 111 8.93 -2.15 -15.43
C ARG A 111 7.66 -2.05 -14.59
N LEU A 112 6.53 -2.50 -15.14
CA LEU A 112 5.26 -2.58 -14.40
C LEU A 112 5.36 -3.54 -13.22
N ALA A 113 6.00 -4.70 -13.39
CA ALA A 113 6.23 -5.63 -12.28
C ALA A 113 7.03 -4.98 -11.14
N PHE A 114 8.08 -4.20 -11.45
CA PHE A 114 8.85 -3.49 -10.43
C PHE A 114 8.06 -2.38 -9.75
N PHE A 115 7.18 -1.69 -10.49
CA PHE A 115 6.28 -0.72 -9.88
C PHE A 115 5.31 -1.39 -8.89
N LEU A 116 4.71 -2.52 -9.27
CA LEU A 116 3.81 -3.28 -8.41
C LEU A 116 4.54 -3.91 -7.21
N LEU A 117 5.78 -4.39 -7.38
CA LEU A 117 6.63 -4.85 -6.27
C LEU A 117 6.93 -3.72 -5.28
N GLY A 118 7.27 -2.53 -5.80
CA GLY A 118 7.46 -1.34 -4.99
C GLY A 118 6.23 -1.01 -4.17
N LEU A 119 5.06 -0.98 -4.84
CA LEU A 119 3.80 -0.73 -4.18
C LEU A 119 3.46 -1.80 -3.12
N HIS A 120 3.68 -3.07 -3.44
CA HIS A 120 3.51 -4.18 -2.50
C HIS A 120 4.35 -3.98 -1.23
N ASP A 121 5.63 -3.66 -1.36
CA ASP A 121 6.54 -3.47 -0.23
C ASP A 121 6.14 -2.25 0.62
N ILE A 122 5.71 -1.16 -0.03
CA ILE A 122 5.19 0.03 0.65
C ILE A 122 3.92 -0.31 1.45
N LEU A 123 2.99 -1.05 0.84
CA LEU A 123 1.73 -1.42 1.48
C LEU A 123 1.97 -2.30 2.71
N LEU A 124 2.83 -3.32 2.62
CA LEU A 124 3.20 -4.15 3.77
C LEU A 124 3.87 -3.34 4.87
N LEU A 125 4.78 -2.43 4.51
CA LEU A 125 5.42 -1.55 5.49
C LEU A 125 4.39 -0.61 6.13
N LYS A 126 3.44 -0.10 5.36
CA LYS A 126 2.36 0.76 5.86
C LYS A 126 1.48 0.00 6.86
N THR A 127 1.04 -1.23 6.55
CA THR A 127 0.36 -2.11 7.52
C THR A 127 1.14 -2.24 8.81
N LYS A 128 2.43 -2.55 8.73
CA LYS A 128 3.29 -2.72 9.92
C LYS A 128 3.36 -1.44 10.78
N LYS A 129 3.35 -0.27 10.16
CA LYS A 129 3.51 1.02 10.86
C LYS A 129 2.18 1.62 11.35
N THR A 130 1.06 1.31 10.71
CA THR A 130 -0.26 1.89 11.05
C THR A 130 -1.23 0.89 11.65
N ALA A 131 -0.91 -0.41 11.64
CA ALA A 131 -1.81 -1.51 11.99
C ALA A 131 -3.10 -1.57 11.14
N ASN A 132 -3.16 -0.86 10.01
CA ASN A 132 -4.30 -0.90 9.11
C ASN A 132 -4.19 -2.11 8.14
N SER A 133 -5.09 -3.07 8.31
CA SER A 133 -5.11 -4.35 7.59
C SER A 133 -5.44 -4.23 6.10
N ILE A 134 -6.11 -3.15 5.67
CA ILE A 134 -6.52 -2.97 4.26
C ILE A 134 -5.29 -2.91 3.35
N TYR A 135 -4.20 -2.28 3.81
CA TYR A 135 -2.96 -2.26 3.03
C TYR A 135 -2.36 -3.65 2.85
N GLU A 136 -2.52 -4.57 3.82
CA GLU A 136 -2.02 -5.94 3.70
C GLU A 136 -2.86 -6.76 2.72
N GLU A 137 -4.18 -6.58 2.77
CA GLU A 137 -5.11 -7.22 1.84
C GLU A 137 -4.84 -6.77 0.40
N LEU A 138 -4.63 -5.46 0.18
CA LEU A 138 -4.23 -4.91 -1.12
C LEU A 138 -2.83 -5.39 -1.55
N ALA A 139 -1.86 -5.48 -0.65
CA ALA A 139 -0.56 -6.02 -0.99
C ALA A 139 -0.67 -7.47 -1.48
N LYS A 140 -1.45 -8.30 -0.77
CA LYS A 140 -1.67 -9.70 -1.14
C LYS A 140 -2.32 -9.85 -2.51
N SER A 141 -3.24 -8.96 -2.89
CA SER A 141 -3.95 -9.06 -4.16
C SER A 141 -3.04 -8.90 -5.37
N PHE A 142 -1.93 -8.16 -5.28
CA PHE A 142 -1.00 -7.96 -6.41
C PHE A 142 -0.02 -9.12 -6.66
N ARG A 143 0.06 -10.12 -5.78
CA ARG A 143 1.12 -11.15 -5.84
C ARG A 143 1.06 -11.97 -7.13
N GLN A 144 -0.15 -12.33 -7.57
CA GLN A 144 -0.33 -13.15 -8.77
C GLN A 144 0.02 -12.38 -10.05
N GLU A 145 -0.36 -11.11 -10.12
CA GLU A 145 -0.05 -10.21 -11.24
C GLU A 145 1.45 -9.96 -11.34
N ILE A 146 2.13 -9.70 -10.22
CA ILE A 146 3.59 -9.54 -10.17
C ILE A 146 4.28 -10.80 -10.71
N ALA A 147 3.92 -11.98 -10.22
CA ALA A 147 4.50 -13.24 -10.68
C ALA A 147 4.27 -13.47 -12.18
N THR A 148 3.06 -13.14 -12.66
CA THR A 148 2.70 -13.26 -14.08
C THR A 148 3.53 -12.31 -14.94
N LEU A 149 3.71 -11.06 -14.53
CA LEU A 149 4.48 -10.06 -15.27
C LEU A 149 5.98 -10.40 -15.34
N LEU A 150 6.53 -10.96 -14.26
CA LEU A 150 7.94 -11.39 -14.19
C LEU A 150 8.24 -12.64 -15.03
N THR A 151 7.26 -13.52 -15.23
CA THR A 151 7.45 -14.81 -15.92
C THR A 151 7.16 -14.76 -17.42
N ARG A 152 6.38 -13.77 -17.90
CA ARG A 152 6.16 -13.58 -19.34
C ARG A 152 7.47 -13.30 -20.08
N ASP A 153 7.85 -14.21 -20.99
CA ASP A 153 8.96 -13.99 -21.92
C ASP A 153 8.59 -12.86 -22.90
N PRO A 154 9.34 -11.75 -22.94
CA PRO A 154 9.12 -10.69 -23.92
C PRO A 154 9.24 -11.17 -25.39
N ARG A 155 9.81 -12.35 -25.64
CA ARG A 155 10.05 -12.94 -26.97
C ARG A 155 9.05 -14.04 -27.34
N GLY A 156 8.05 -14.30 -26.48
CA GLY A 156 7.12 -15.42 -26.61
C GLY A 156 5.81 -15.12 -27.34
N GLN A 157 5.82 -14.26 -28.37
CA GLN A 157 4.74 -14.21 -29.36
C GLN A 157 5.29 -14.79 -30.67
N THR A 158 5.01 -16.07 -30.89
CA THR A 158 5.06 -16.69 -32.23
C THR A 158 3.87 -16.23 -33.04
#